data_AF-A0A2K3MTH8-F1
#
_entry.id   AF-A0A2K3MTH8-F1
#
_cell.length_a   1.000
_cell.length_b   1.000
_cell.length_c   1.000
_cell.angle_alpha   90.00
_cell.angle_beta   90.00
_cell.angle_gamma   90.00
#
_symmetry.space_group_name_H-M   'P 1'
#
loop_
_entity.id
_entity.type
_entity.pdbx_description
1 polymer ?
#
loop_
_entity_poly.entity_id
_entity_poly.type
_entity_poly.pdbx_seq_one_letter_code
_entity_poly.pdbx_strand_id
1 'polypeptide(L)'
;GSEEIKVMTRKYIDESGSDRPSDVVLSTATSFWLPIPPKRVFEFLRNESSRSQWDILSTGCTVQDVAHIANGCDPGNCVSLLRVCSGNTSQSNRVVLQESCTDITGSYVVYAPVDVIAMNVVLCGGDSNCVTMIPSGFTILPDGGSIMNNGSGGSLITVGFQILVDSVPHTRLALGSVTTVNTLLKATVERIKVALMPK
;
A
#
# COMPACT_ATOMS: atom_id res chain seq x y z
N GLY A 1 -8.62 19.04 -11.00
CA GLY A 1 -7.24 19.44 -10.66
C GLY A 1 -6.31 18.40 -11.24
N SER A 2 -5.19 18.80 -11.83
CA SER A 2 -4.18 17.87 -12.37
C SER A 2 -3.64 16.97 -11.26
N GLU A 3 -3.63 15.66 -11.48
CA GLU A 3 -3.02 14.68 -10.57
C GLU A 3 -1.50 14.80 -10.65
N GLU A 4 -0.96 15.73 -9.88
CA GLU A 4 0.49 15.92 -9.79
C GLU A 4 1.08 14.80 -8.93
N ILE A 5 2.08 14.11 -9.47
CA ILE A 5 2.80 13.06 -8.76
C ILE A 5 4.07 13.66 -8.18
N LYS A 6 4.22 13.56 -6.86
CA LYS A 6 5.44 13.96 -6.15
C LYS A 6 6.36 12.76 -6.02
N VAL A 7 7.64 12.93 -6.35
CA VAL A 7 8.67 11.89 -6.28
C VAL A 7 9.82 12.36 -5.39
N MET A 8 10.22 11.53 -4.44
CA MET A 8 11.37 11.75 -3.55
C MET A 8 12.27 10.52 -3.59
N THR A 9 13.59 10.72 -3.63
CA THR A 9 14.59 9.64 -3.55
C THR A 9 15.34 9.74 -2.23
N ARG A 10 15.39 8.64 -1.47
CA ARG A 10 16.21 8.53 -0.26
C ARG A 10 17.28 7.47 -0.49
N LYS A 11 18.54 7.80 -0.19
CA LYS A 11 19.67 6.87 -0.26
C LYS A 11 20.10 6.53 1.16
N TYR A 12 20.11 5.25 1.50
CA TYR A 12 20.73 4.76 2.74
C TYR A 12 22.18 4.41 2.43
N ILE A 13 23.10 5.07 3.14
CA ILE A 13 24.53 4.79 3.08
C ILE A 13 24.83 4.07 4.38
N ASP A 14 25.25 2.80 4.29
CA ASP A 14 25.72 2.07 5.47
C ASP A 14 27.04 2.72 5.92
N GLU A 15 27.05 3.29 7.13
CA GLU A 15 28.23 3.98 7.69
C GLU A 15 29.37 3.01 8.04
N SER A 16 29.19 1.69 7.84
CA SER A 16 30.15 0.65 8.22
C SER A 16 31.29 0.39 7.22
N GLY A 17 31.40 1.13 6.12
CA GLY A 17 32.51 0.97 5.15
C GLY A 17 32.59 -0.41 4.50
N SER A 18 31.55 -1.24 4.64
CA SER A 18 31.42 -2.51 3.94
C SER A 18 30.83 -2.26 2.55
N ASP A 19 31.28 -3.05 1.58
CA ASP A 19 31.00 -2.96 0.13
C ASP A 19 29.54 -3.33 -0.23
N ARG A 20 28.59 -2.98 0.63
CA ARG A 20 27.15 -3.28 0.48
C ARG A 20 26.52 -2.22 -0.42
N PRO A 21 25.77 -2.60 -1.47
CA PRO A 21 25.12 -1.63 -2.35
C PRO A 21 24.19 -0.73 -1.53
N SER A 22 24.28 0.58 -1.77
CA SER A 22 23.45 1.56 -1.10
C SER A 22 21.98 1.34 -1.44
N ASP A 23 21.16 0.99 -0.46
CA ASP A 23 19.72 0.83 -0.67
C ASP A 23 19.09 2.20 -0.99
N VAL A 24 18.58 2.33 -2.22
CA VAL A 24 17.86 3.53 -2.66
C VAL A 24 16.36 3.24 -2.58
N VAL A 25 15.65 4.05 -1.81
CA VAL A 25 14.19 4.00 -1.70
C VAL A 25 13.60 5.17 -2.49
N LEU A 26 12.77 4.86 -3.47
CA LEU A 26 11.92 5.83 -4.16
C LEU A 26 10.59 5.93 -3.42
N SER A 27 10.19 7.15 -3.05
CA SER A 27 8.89 7.45 -2.47
C SER A 27 8.09 8.30 -3.46
N THR A 28 6.89 7.87 -3.80
CA THR A 28 6.01 8.60 -4.71
C THR A 28 4.63 8.74 -4.12
N ALA A 29 4.00 9.90 -4.28
CA ALA A 29 2.64 10.12 -3.82
C ALA A 29 1.84 10.99 -4.79
N THR A 30 0.53 10.76 -4.85
CA THR A 30 -0.43 11.66 -5.50
C THR A 30 -1.75 11.67 -4.74
N SER A 31 -2.52 12.72 -4.93
CA SER A 31 -3.84 12.88 -4.33
C SER A 31 -4.88 13.14 -5.40
N PHE A 32 -6.06 12.55 -5.22
CA PHE A 32 -7.20 12.71 -6.12
C PHE A 32 -8.49 12.69 -5.31
N TRP A 33 -9.53 13.33 -5.84
CA TRP A 33 -10.85 13.41 -5.19
C TRP A 33 -11.84 12.50 -5.89
N LEU A 34 -12.72 11.87 -5.10
CA LEU A 34 -13.85 11.08 -5.57
C LEU A 34 -15.16 11.57 -4.95
N PRO A 35 -16.28 11.61 -5.71
CA PRO A 35 -17.62 11.88 -5.17
C PRO A 35 -18.19 10.66 -4.42
N ILE A 36 -17.36 10.00 -3.61
CA ILE A 36 -17.67 8.76 -2.90
C ILE A 36 -17.39 8.99 -1.42
N PRO A 37 -18.24 8.51 -0.49
CA PRO A 37 -18.04 8.75 0.95
C PRO A 37 -16.79 8.04 1.49
N PRO A 38 -16.04 8.66 2.44
CA PRO A 38 -14.78 8.11 2.96
C PRO A 38 -14.90 6.68 3.48
N LYS A 39 -16.00 6.38 4.17
CA LYS A 39 -16.28 5.03 4.68
C LYS A 39 -16.32 3.98 3.59
N ARG A 40 -16.96 4.28 2.45
CA ARG A 40 -17.06 3.35 1.31
C ARG A 40 -15.69 3.14 0.65
N VAL A 41 -14.90 4.20 0.53
CA VAL A 41 -13.53 4.11 0.01
C VAL A 41 -12.66 3.27 0.95
N PHE A 42 -12.76 3.51 2.25
CA PHE A 42 -12.03 2.78 3.28
C PHE A 42 -12.36 1.29 3.26
N GLU A 43 -13.64 0.94 3.30
CA GLU A 43 -14.13 -0.45 3.20
C GLU A 43 -13.65 -1.14 1.91
N PHE A 44 -13.64 -0.43 0.79
CA PHE A 44 -13.14 -0.96 -0.48
C PHE A 44 -11.62 -1.19 -0.48
N LEU A 45 -10.82 -0.26 0.05
CA LEU A 45 -9.36 -0.38 0.01
C LEU A 45 -8.82 -1.39 1.03
N ARG A 46 -9.48 -1.56 2.18
CA ARG A 46 -9.06 -2.55 3.20
C ARG A 46 -9.41 -3.99 2.84
N ASN A 47 -10.46 -4.19 2.05
CA ASN A 47 -11.05 -5.50 1.82
C ASN A 47 -10.17 -6.37 0.90
N GLU A 48 -9.91 -7.60 1.33
CA GLU A 48 -9.09 -8.57 0.62
C GLU A 48 -9.71 -8.98 -0.73
N SER A 49 -11.03 -9.09 -0.81
CA SER A 49 -11.75 -9.51 -2.03
C SER A 49 -11.73 -8.46 -3.13
N SER A 50 -11.61 -7.17 -2.78
CA SER A 50 -11.48 -6.06 -3.74
C SER A 50 -10.03 -5.76 -4.12
N ARG A 51 -9.05 -6.35 -3.42
CA ARG A 51 -7.62 -6.09 -3.62
C ARG A 51 -7.18 -6.26 -5.08
N SER A 52 -7.63 -7.31 -5.75
CA SER A 52 -7.28 -7.59 -7.16
C SER A 52 -7.83 -6.55 -8.15
N GLN A 53 -8.84 -5.75 -7.75
CA GLN A 53 -9.43 -4.71 -8.59
C GLN A 53 -8.51 -3.49 -8.71
N TRP A 54 -7.77 -3.15 -7.66
CA TRP A 54 -6.92 -1.95 -7.62
C TRP A 54 -5.42 -2.25 -7.57
N ASP A 55 -5.00 -3.34 -6.91
CA ASP A 55 -3.59 -3.71 -6.77
C ASP A 55 -3.13 -4.50 -7.99
N ILE A 56 -2.30 -3.86 -8.81
CA ILE A 56 -1.76 -4.44 -10.05
C ILE A 56 -1.00 -5.73 -9.77
N LEU A 57 -0.30 -5.81 -8.63
CA LEU A 57 0.49 -6.98 -8.25
C LEU A 57 -0.39 -8.17 -7.80
N SER A 58 -1.67 -7.90 -7.51
CA SER A 58 -2.65 -8.91 -7.11
C SER A 58 -3.65 -9.24 -8.23
N THR A 59 -3.43 -8.73 -9.45
CA THR A 59 -4.33 -8.98 -10.60
C THR A 59 -4.37 -10.47 -10.92
N GLY A 60 -5.56 -11.06 -10.97
CA GLY A 60 -5.74 -12.50 -11.24
C GLY A 60 -5.36 -13.41 -10.06
N CYS A 61 -5.01 -12.83 -8.90
CA CYS A 61 -4.77 -13.57 -7.67
C CYS A 61 -6.00 -13.49 -6.74
N THR A 62 -6.19 -14.51 -5.92
CA THR A 62 -7.14 -14.47 -4.80
C THR A 62 -6.39 -14.06 -3.54
N VAL A 63 -6.84 -13.02 -2.86
CA VAL A 63 -6.23 -12.58 -1.59
C VAL A 63 -7.09 -13.08 -0.44
N GLN A 64 -6.45 -13.67 0.56
CA GLN A 64 -7.11 -14.27 1.72
C GLN A 64 -6.56 -13.65 3.01
N ASP A 65 -7.44 -13.31 3.94
CA ASP A 65 -7.04 -12.99 5.31
C ASP A 65 -6.64 -14.28 6.04
N VAL A 66 -5.39 -14.35 6.48
CA VAL A 66 -4.84 -15.50 7.22
C VAL A 66 -5.04 -15.32 8.72
N ALA A 67 -4.90 -14.08 9.20
CA ALA A 67 -4.98 -13.72 10.60
C ALA A 67 -5.12 -12.21 10.73
N HIS A 68 -5.91 -11.76 11.69
CA HIS A 68 -5.97 -10.34 12.04
C HIS A 68 -6.07 -10.13 13.54
N ILE A 69 -5.65 -8.94 13.96
CA ILE A 69 -5.77 -8.44 15.32
C ILE A 69 -6.57 -7.14 15.25
N ALA A 70 -7.73 -7.11 15.89
CA ALA A 70 -8.55 -5.90 15.99
C ALA A 70 -7.80 -4.82 16.80
N ASN A 71 -7.91 -3.57 16.37
CA ASN A 71 -7.21 -2.43 16.96
C ASN A 71 -8.18 -1.27 17.25
N GLY A 72 -8.89 -1.34 18.38
CA GLY A 72 -9.84 -0.30 18.81
C GLY A 72 -11.31 -0.71 18.62
N CYS A 73 -12.22 0.27 18.68
CA CYS A 73 -13.65 0.02 18.73
C CYS A 73 -14.30 -0.18 17.35
N ASP A 74 -13.74 0.43 16.29
CA ASP A 74 -14.27 0.26 14.94
C ASP A 74 -13.84 -1.12 14.39
N PRO A 75 -14.76 -1.94 13.86
CA PRO A 75 -14.42 -3.26 13.32
C PRO A 75 -13.51 -3.19 12.08
N GLY A 76 -13.41 -2.03 11.45
CA GLY A 76 -12.46 -1.75 10.37
C GLY A 76 -11.06 -1.43 10.87
N ASN A 77 -10.81 -1.29 12.17
CA ASN A 77 -9.47 -1.05 12.68
C ASN A 77 -8.82 -2.38 13.02
N CYS A 78 -7.78 -2.75 12.27
CA CYS A 78 -7.05 -3.99 12.49
C CYS A 78 -5.68 -3.99 11.83
N VAL A 79 -4.83 -4.89 12.32
CA VAL A 79 -3.63 -5.36 11.63
C VAL A 79 -3.95 -6.76 11.10
N SER A 80 -3.88 -6.94 9.78
CA SER A 80 -4.19 -8.19 9.08
C SER A 80 -2.97 -8.72 8.32
N LEU A 81 -2.87 -10.04 8.25
CA LEU A 81 -1.87 -10.75 7.46
C LEU A 81 -2.57 -11.37 6.25
N LEU A 82 -2.36 -10.78 5.08
CA LEU A 82 -3.01 -11.20 3.85
C LEU A 82 -2.09 -12.11 3.03
N ARG A 83 -2.60 -13.25 2.58
CA ARG A 83 -1.90 -14.15 1.64
C ARG A 83 -2.43 -13.93 0.24
N VAL A 84 -1.52 -13.70 -0.70
CA VAL A 84 -1.85 -13.54 -2.13
C VAL A 84 -1.63 -14.88 -2.82
N CYS A 85 -2.71 -15.56 -3.22
CA CYS A 85 -2.67 -16.87 -3.88
C CYS A 85 -2.82 -16.73 -5.40
N SER A 86 -1.93 -17.36 -6.17
CA SER A 86 -2.03 -17.46 -7.63
C SER A 86 -2.50 -18.85 -8.03
N GLY A 87 -3.32 -18.97 -9.09
CA GLY A 87 -4.00 -20.21 -9.49
C GLY A 87 -3.10 -21.39 -9.90
N ASN A 88 -1.79 -21.19 -9.95
CA ASN A 88 -0.82 -22.15 -10.43
C ASN A 88 0.28 -22.31 -9.37
N THR A 89 0.39 -23.50 -8.79
CA THR A 89 1.47 -23.99 -7.91
C THR A 89 1.42 -23.62 -6.42
N SER A 90 1.83 -24.60 -5.63
CA SER A 90 1.99 -24.69 -4.18
C SER A 90 2.99 -23.70 -3.55
N GLN A 91 3.25 -22.55 -4.18
CA GLN A 91 4.25 -21.57 -3.74
C GLN A 91 3.78 -20.12 -3.90
N SER A 92 2.59 -19.79 -3.43
CA SER A 92 2.23 -18.38 -3.29
C SER A 92 2.88 -17.79 -2.03
N ASN A 93 4.19 -17.57 -2.11
CA ASN A 93 5.04 -17.15 -0.97
C ASN A 93 4.99 -15.64 -0.70
N ARG A 94 3.89 -14.97 -1.07
CA ARG A 94 3.73 -13.53 -0.92
C ARG A 94 2.69 -13.25 0.15
N VAL A 95 3.17 -12.69 1.25
CA VAL A 95 2.32 -12.23 2.35
C VAL A 95 2.43 -10.71 2.44
N VAL A 96 1.31 -10.08 2.76
CA VAL A 96 1.19 -8.64 2.93
C VAL A 96 0.72 -8.39 4.35
N LEU A 97 1.52 -7.65 5.12
CA LEU A 97 1.05 -7.10 6.38
C LEU A 97 0.28 -5.82 6.07
N GLN A 98 -0.95 -5.71 6.55
CA GLN A 98 -1.83 -4.57 6.31
C GLN A 98 -2.33 -4.02 7.65
N GLU A 99 -2.10 -2.75 7.91
CA GLU A 99 -2.78 -2.01 8.96
C GLU A 99 -3.86 -1.13 8.36
N SER A 100 -4.94 -0.99 9.09
CA SER A 100 -6.11 -0.22 8.70
C SER A 100 -6.69 0.44 9.92
N CYS A 101 -7.05 1.71 9.78
CA CYS A 101 -7.63 2.47 10.86
C CYS A 101 -8.57 3.54 10.29
N THR A 102 -9.64 3.81 11.00
CA THR A 102 -10.58 4.88 10.73
C THR A 102 -11.03 5.52 12.04
N ASP A 103 -11.23 6.83 12.00
CA ASP A 103 -11.84 7.63 13.05
C ASP A 103 -12.64 8.80 12.43
N ILE A 104 -13.03 9.78 13.26
CA ILE A 104 -13.80 10.95 12.84
C ILE A 104 -13.00 11.94 11.97
N THR A 105 -11.67 11.88 12.01
CA THR A 105 -10.77 12.78 11.29
C THR A 105 -10.41 12.24 9.90
N GLY A 106 -10.39 10.92 9.75
CA GLY A 106 -10.14 10.25 8.49
C GLY A 106 -9.85 8.77 8.65
N SER A 107 -9.35 8.19 7.58
CA SER A 107 -8.99 6.77 7.54
C SER A 107 -7.68 6.56 6.81
N TYR A 108 -7.00 5.46 7.09
CA TYR A 108 -5.85 5.01 6.32
C TYR A 108 -5.84 3.50 6.17
N VAL A 109 -5.18 3.06 5.10
CA VAL A 109 -4.82 1.65 4.87
C VAL A 109 -3.36 1.64 4.45
N VAL A 110 -2.50 1.09 5.30
CA VAL A 110 -1.05 0.98 5.06
C VAL A 110 -0.70 -0.49 4.98
N TYR A 111 0.13 -0.87 4.03
CA TYR A 111 0.53 -2.25 3.83
C TYR A 111 1.99 -2.36 3.41
N ALA A 112 2.62 -3.49 3.72
CA ALA A 112 3.96 -3.82 3.27
C ALA A 112 4.02 -5.31 2.88
N PRO A 113 4.63 -5.66 1.73
CA PRO A 113 4.97 -7.04 1.46
C PRO A 113 6.02 -7.50 2.48
N VAL A 114 5.85 -8.73 2.97
CA VAL A 114 6.75 -9.36 3.95
C VAL A 114 7.12 -10.76 3.47
N ASP A 115 8.36 -11.16 3.73
CA ASP A 115 8.81 -12.52 3.46
C ASP A 115 8.24 -13.50 4.49
N VAL A 116 7.70 -14.62 4.02
CA VAL A 116 7.04 -15.62 4.86
C VAL A 116 8.03 -16.31 5.79
N ILE A 117 9.27 -16.53 5.33
CA ILE A 117 10.31 -17.20 6.14
C ILE A 117 10.73 -16.25 7.26
N ALA A 118 11.02 -14.99 6.94
CA ALA A 118 11.35 -13.96 7.92
C ALA A 118 10.22 -13.77 8.94
N MET A 119 8.96 -13.72 8.49
CA MET A 119 7.81 -13.62 9.38
C MET A 119 7.67 -14.84 10.30
N ASN A 120 7.90 -16.06 9.79
CA ASN A 120 7.86 -17.26 10.61
C ASN A 120 8.96 -17.26 11.69
N VAL A 121 10.16 -16.76 11.38
CA VAL A 121 11.23 -16.57 12.37
C VAL A 121 10.79 -15.63 13.49
N VAL A 122 10.19 -14.48 13.15
CA VAL A 122 9.69 -13.52 14.14
C VAL A 122 8.55 -14.11 14.97
N LEU A 123 7.61 -14.81 14.36
CA LEU A 123 6.50 -15.47 15.06
C LEU A 123 6.98 -16.57 16.03
N CYS A 124 8.13 -17.19 15.75
CA CYS A 124 8.79 -18.13 16.66
C CYS A 124 9.68 -17.46 17.73
N GLY A 125 9.63 -16.13 17.87
CA GLY A 125 10.42 -15.37 18.85
C GLY A 125 11.85 -15.04 18.43
N GLY A 126 12.15 -15.12 17.12
CA GLY A 126 13.44 -14.70 16.56
C GLY A 126 13.58 -13.18 16.41
N ASP A 127 14.71 -12.76 15.81
CA ASP A 127 15.03 -11.34 15.60
C ASP A 127 14.15 -10.70 14.51
N SER A 128 13.50 -9.58 14.81
CA SER A 128 12.70 -8.80 13.86
C SER A 128 13.51 -8.05 12.82
N ASN A 129 14.82 -7.86 13.03
CA ASN A 129 15.69 -7.15 12.07
C ASN A 129 15.83 -7.91 10.73
N CYS A 130 15.44 -9.18 10.66
CA CYS A 130 15.44 -9.95 9.42
C CYS A 130 14.27 -9.62 8.49
N VAL A 131 13.25 -8.88 8.96
CA VAL A 131 12.07 -8.52 8.15
C VAL A 131 12.29 -7.17 7.49
N THR A 132 12.44 -7.16 6.17
CA THR A 132 12.43 -5.93 5.39
C THR A 132 10.99 -5.54 5.02
N MET A 133 10.59 -4.32 5.36
CA MET A 133 9.25 -3.79 5.06
C MET A 133 9.36 -2.51 4.25
N ILE A 134 8.68 -2.48 3.11
CA ILE A 134 8.58 -1.28 2.27
C ILE A 134 7.10 -0.84 2.28
N PRO A 135 6.73 0.11 3.16
CA PRO A 135 5.34 0.48 3.35
C PRO A 135 4.79 1.29 2.17
N SER A 136 3.55 1.01 1.83
CA SER A 136 2.75 1.67 0.81
C SER A 136 1.31 1.76 1.30
N GLY A 137 0.51 2.69 0.79
CA GLY A 137 -0.85 2.80 1.28
C GLY A 137 -1.59 4.03 0.85
N PHE A 138 -2.67 4.28 1.59
CA PHE A 138 -3.66 5.29 1.30
C PHE A 138 -4.03 6.05 2.57
N THR A 139 -4.22 7.36 2.43
CA THR A 139 -4.98 8.16 3.40
C THR A 139 -6.26 8.64 2.73
N ILE A 140 -7.33 8.70 3.50
CA ILE A 140 -8.69 9.00 3.05
C ILE A 140 -9.21 10.08 4.00
N LEU A 141 -9.42 11.27 3.44
CA LEU A 141 -9.93 12.41 4.20
C LEU A 141 -11.32 12.80 3.66
N PRO A 142 -12.24 13.22 4.53
CA PRO A 142 -13.49 13.83 4.09
C PRO A 142 -13.18 15.12 3.31
N ASP A 143 -13.98 15.41 2.28
CA ASP A 143 -13.82 16.61 1.45
C ASP A 143 -14.32 17.91 2.11
N GLY A 144 -14.65 17.87 3.39
CA GLY A 144 -15.14 19.02 4.16
C GLY A 144 -16.66 19.26 4.06
N GLY A 145 -17.42 18.38 3.39
CA GLY A 145 -18.89 18.37 3.48
C GLY A 145 -19.37 18.16 4.92
N SER A 146 -20.51 18.77 5.29
CA SER A 146 -21.04 18.76 6.66
C SER A 146 -21.06 17.36 7.29
N ILE A 147 -20.39 17.22 8.44
CA ILE A 147 -20.28 15.98 9.25
C ILE A 147 -21.67 15.42 9.60
N MET A 148 -22.72 16.25 9.61
CA MET A 148 -24.10 15.86 9.90
C MET A 148 -24.79 15.08 8.78
N ASN A 149 -24.26 15.09 7.55
CA ASN A 149 -24.97 14.51 6.42
C ASN A 149 -24.42 13.14 6.03
N ASN A 150 -24.52 12.18 6.96
CA ASN A 150 -24.57 10.71 6.79
C ASN A 150 -23.84 10.08 5.57
N GLY A 151 -22.66 10.57 5.18
CA GLY A 151 -21.94 10.10 4.00
C GLY A 151 -22.44 10.64 2.66
N SER A 152 -22.83 11.92 2.57
CA SER A 152 -23.16 12.58 1.29
C SER A 152 -22.00 13.40 0.70
N GLY A 153 -20.83 13.38 1.34
CA GLY A 153 -19.61 14.06 0.88
C GLY A 153 -18.70 13.16 0.07
N GLY A 154 -17.78 13.76 -0.67
CA GLY A 154 -16.70 13.06 -1.35
C GLY A 154 -15.52 12.75 -0.42
N SER A 155 -14.49 12.16 -1.03
CA SER A 155 -13.25 11.78 -0.35
C SER A 155 -12.06 12.35 -1.10
N LEU A 156 -11.13 12.93 -0.37
CA LEU A 156 -9.78 13.16 -0.85
C LEU A 156 -8.92 11.94 -0.50
N ILE A 157 -8.46 11.21 -1.51
CA ILE A 157 -7.57 10.06 -1.34
C ILE A 157 -6.15 10.50 -1.68
N THR A 158 -5.19 10.16 -0.82
CA THR A 158 -3.76 10.24 -1.14
C THR A 158 -3.20 8.84 -1.18
N VAL A 159 -2.61 8.45 -2.30
CA VAL A 159 -1.85 7.19 -2.44
C VAL A 159 -0.37 7.49 -2.33
N GLY A 160 0.36 6.68 -1.57
CA GLY A 160 1.80 6.76 -1.41
C GLY A 160 2.45 5.39 -1.55
N PHE A 161 3.48 5.29 -2.39
CA PHE A 161 4.28 4.08 -2.56
C PHE A 161 5.73 4.32 -2.17
N GLN A 162 6.32 3.32 -1.53
CA GLN A 162 7.76 3.18 -1.41
C GLN A 162 8.21 1.98 -2.24
N ILE A 163 9.33 2.12 -2.94
CA ILE A 163 9.91 1.05 -3.76
C ILE A 163 11.42 1.04 -3.55
N LEU A 164 11.94 -0.13 -3.21
CA LEU A 164 13.38 -0.37 -3.12
C LEU A 164 13.95 -0.55 -4.53
N VAL A 165 15.01 0.18 -4.85
CA VAL A 165 15.73 0.11 -6.12
C VAL A 165 17.13 -0.40 -5.85
N ASP A 166 17.46 -1.57 -6.42
CA ASP A 166 18.79 -2.15 -6.32
C ASP A 166 19.81 -1.26 -7.04
N SER A 167 20.86 -0.86 -6.33
CA SER A 167 21.89 0.04 -6.87
C SER A 167 23.03 -0.75 -7.49
N VAL A 168 22.90 -1.18 -8.75
CA VAL A 168 24.09 -1.61 -9.52
C VAL A 168 24.99 -0.37 -9.73
N PRO A 169 26.30 -0.39 -9.38
CA PRO A 169 27.08 0.84 -9.15
C PRO A 169 27.36 1.76 -10.36
N HIS A 170 26.96 1.46 -11.59
CA HIS A 170 27.54 2.15 -12.76
C HIS A 170 26.59 2.70 -13.83
N THR A 171 25.26 2.62 -13.72
CA THR A 171 24.42 3.10 -14.84
C THR A 171 23.05 3.61 -14.42
N ARG A 172 22.80 4.92 -14.62
CA ARG A 172 21.51 5.54 -15.00
C ARG A 172 20.22 5.02 -14.32
N LEU A 173 20.25 4.70 -13.03
CA LEU A 173 19.11 4.18 -12.26
C LEU A 173 17.92 5.15 -12.05
N ALA A 174 17.98 6.39 -12.55
CA ALA A 174 17.06 7.45 -12.12
C ALA A 174 15.80 7.68 -12.99
N LEU A 175 15.76 7.26 -14.26
CA LEU A 175 14.65 7.62 -15.17
C LEU A 175 13.70 6.47 -15.49
N GLY A 176 14.23 5.28 -15.77
CA GLY A 176 13.40 4.09 -16.05
C GLY A 176 12.59 3.64 -14.84
N SER A 177 13.22 3.65 -13.66
CA SER A 177 12.57 3.30 -12.39
C SER A 177 11.47 4.29 -12.03
N VAL A 178 11.75 5.61 -12.10
CA VAL A 178 10.75 6.66 -11.81
C VAL A 178 9.57 6.61 -12.78
N THR A 179 9.81 6.35 -14.07
CA THR A 179 8.74 6.19 -15.06
C THR A 179 7.86 4.98 -14.74
N THR A 180 8.47 3.88 -14.29
CA THR A 180 7.75 2.67 -13.88
C THR A 180 6.92 2.93 -12.63
N VAL A 181 7.47 3.60 -11.61
CA VAL A 181 6.73 3.94 -10.39
C VAL A 181 5.55 4.87 -10.69
N ASN A 182 5.78 5.91 -11.51
CA ASN A 182 4.71 6.82 -11.92
C ASN A 182 3.61 6.09 -12.69
N THR A 183 3.97 5.14 -13.56
CA THR A 183 2.99 4.32 -14.30
C THR A 183 2.19 3.43 -13.36
N LEU A 184 2.85 2.79 -12.39
CA LEU A 184 2.19 1.97 -11.38
C LEU A 184 1.21 2.79 -10.55
N LEU A 185 1.64 3.96 -10.06
CA LEU A 185 0.82 4.86 -9.25
C LEU A 185 -0.40 5.36 -10.03
N LYS A 186 -0.21 5.82 -11.28
CA LYS A 186 -1.34 6.22 -12.15
C LYS A 186 -2.30 5.08 -12.41
N ALA A 187 -1.79 3.90 -12.72
CA ALA A 187 -2.63 2.74 -13.01
C ALA A 187 -3.42 2.29 -11.76
N THR A 188 -2.84 2.39 -10.55
CA THR A 188 -3.57 2.15 -9.29
C THR A 188 -4.68 3.18 -9.10
N VAL A 189 -4.41 4.48 -9.29
CA VAL A 189 -5.41 5.54 -9.19
C VAL A 189 -6.58 5.30 -10.15
N GLU A 190 -6.28 5.02 -11.41
CA GLU A 190 -7.31 4.76 -12.42
C GLU A 190 -8.13 3.52 -12.10
N ARG A 191 -7.51 2.44 -11.62
CA ARG A 191 -8.25 1.24 -11.20
C ARG A 191 -9.16 1.48 -10.01
N ILE A 192 -8.73 2.27 -9.03
CA ILE A 192 -9.58 2.67 -7.90
C ILE A 192 -10.79 3.46 -8.39
N LYS A 193 -10.58 4.45 -9.28
CA LYS A 193 -11.68 5.22 -9.88
C LYS A 193 -12.66 4.31 -10.62
N VAL A 194 -12.16 3.43 -11.50
CA VAL A 194 -12.99 2.51 -12.29
C VAL A 194 -13.80 1.56 -11.40
N ALA A 195 -13.23 1.09 -10.29
CA ALA A 195 -13.91 0.17 -9.38
C ALA A 195 -14.96 0.86 -8.50
N LEU A 196 -14.74 2.11 -8.11
CA LEU A 196 -15.61 2.83 -7.18
C LEU A 196 -16.66 3.73 -7.84
N MET A 197 -16.37 4.26 -9.03
CA MET A 197 -17.31 5.15 -9.73
C MET A 197 -18.45 4.33 -10.36
N PRO A 198 -19.71 4.77 -10.20
CA PRO A 198 -20.84 4.13 -10.86
C PRO A 198 -20.68 4.22 -12.39
N LYS A 199 -21.12 3.16 -13.09
CA LYS A 199 -21.18 3.10 -14.56
C LYS A 199 -22.37 3.88 -15.09
#